data_AF-A0A5C7PNB0-F1
#
_entry.id   AF-A0A5C7PNB0-F1
#
_cell.length_a   1.000
_cell.length_b   1.000
_cell.length_c   1.000
_cell.angle_alpha   90.00
_cell.angle_beta   90.00
_cell.angle_gamma   90.00
#
_symmetry.space_group_name_H-M   'P 1'
#
loop_
_entity.id
_entity.type
_entity.pdbx_description
1 polymer ?
#
loop_
_entity_poly.entity_id
_entity_poly.type
_entity_poly.pdbx_seq_one_letter_code
_entity_poly.pdbx_strand_id
1 'polypeptide(L)'
;MTAYQAVIANNGPLPGQVCADRDDLNDQADKRPGPDFVIAGHGSIVLLTPVSREAEEWLAEAVSSDAPRWGRGLAVEPRYVAEIVNGIVSDGLTIDGSAL
;
A
#
# COMPACT_ATOMS: atom_id res chain seq x y z
N MET A 1 -25.93 2.18 41.74
CA MET A 1 -26.28 2.50 40.35
C MET A 1 -25.05 2.24 39.50
N THR A 2 -25.03 1.11 38.80
CA THR A 2 -23.83 0.59 38.13
C THR A 2 -23.73 1.14 36.71
N ALA A 3 -22.50 1.47 36.27
CA ALA A 3 -22.17 2.08 34.97
C ALA A 3 -22.79 1.39 33.74
N TYR A 4 -23.21 0.12 33.84
CA TYR A 4 -23.86 -0.64 32.78
C TYR A 4 -25.15 -0.02 32.24
N GLN A 5 -25.89 0.76 33.04
CA GLN A 5 -27.14 1.39 32.56
C GLN A 5 -26.92 2.60 31.65
N ALA A 6 -25.72 3.20 31.64
CA ALA A 6 -25.43 4.37 30.81
C ALA A 6 -25.14 4.03 29.33
N VAL A 7 -24.69 2.80 29.05
CA VAL A 7 -24.32 2.37 27.69
C VAL A 7 -25.56 2.07 26.83
N ILE A 8 -26.64 1.57 27.44
CA ILE A 8 -27.83 1.11 26.72
C ILE A 8 -28.76 2.29 26.32
N ALA A 9 -28.61 3.46 26.95
CA ALA A 9 -29.45 4.62 26.69
C ALA A 9 -28.99 5.52 25.52
N ASN A 10 -27.75 5.36 25.04
CA ASN A 10 -27.18 6.20 23.98
C ASN A 10 -27.30 5.51 22.61
N ASN A 11 -28.42 5.73 21.92
CA ASN A 11 -28.57 5.40 20.49
C ASN A 11 -27.91 6.45 19.57
N GLY A 12 -26.85 7.12 20.02
CA GLY A 12 -26.10 8.13 19.27
C GLY A 12 -24.61 8.02 19.52
N PRO A 13 -23.76 8.58 18.62
CA PRO A 13 -22.32 8.60 18.80
C PRO A 13 -21.96 9.28 20.14
N LEU A 14 -20.97 8.73 20.83
CA LEU A 14 -20.49 9.27 22.10
C LEU A 14 -20.01 10.72 21.90
N PRO A 15 -20.33 11.67 22.80
CA PRO A 15 -19.94 13.07 22.65
C PRO A 15 -18.41 13.17 22.55
N GLY A 16 -17.93 13.60 21.38
CA GLY A 16 -16.51 13.80 21.09
C GLY A 16 -15.82 12.69 20.28
N GLN A 17 -16.49 11.58 19.97
CA GLN A 17 -15.95 10.60 19.01
C GLN A 17 -16.59 10.80 17.64
N VAL A 18 -15.91 11.59 16.81
CA VAL A 18 -15.97 11.37 15.36
C VAL A 18 -15.23 10.06 15.14
N CYS A 19 -15.95 9.00 14.78
CA CYS A 19 -15.29 7.83 14.20
C CYS A 19 -14.60 8.36 12.94
N ALA A 20 -13.27 8.41 12.93
CA ALA A 20 -12.52 8.78 11.74
C ALA A 20 -13.08 7.95 10.57
N ASP A 21 -13.31 8.60 9.44
CA ASP A 21 -13.85 7.90 8.28
C ASP A 21 -12.86 6.77 7.89
N ARG A 22 -13.36 5.72 7.24
CA ARG A 22 -12.50 4.58 6.87
C ARG A 22 -11.27 5.03 6.07
N ASP A 23 -11.43 6.11 5.32
CA ASP A 23 -10.38 6.72 4.50
C ASP A 23 -9.33 7.42 5.38
N ASP A 24 -9.73 8.16 6.42
CA ASP A 24 -8.81 8.79 7.38
C ASP A 24 -7.95 7.75 8.12
N LEU A 25 -8.53 6.60 8.47
CA LEU A 25 -7.80 5.51 9.11
C LEU A 25 -6.77 4.89 8.16
N ASN A 26 -7.09 4.83 6.87
CA ASN A 26 -6.21 4.30 5.85
C ASN A 26 -5.06 5.28 5.56
N ASP A 27 -5.33 6.58 5.49
CA ASP A 27 -4.31 7.63 5.34
C ASP A 27 -3.28 7.61 6.49
N GLN A 28 -3.73 7.35 7.73
CA GLN A 28 -2.82 7.21 8.87
C GLN A 28 -2.01 5.90 8.84
N ALA A 29 -2.54 4.83 8.26
CA ALA A 29 -1.83 3.57 8.10
C ALA A 29 -0.76 3.65 7.00
N ASP A 30 -1.06 4.37 5.92
CA ASP A 30 -0.18 4.59 4.76
C ASP A 30 0.99 5.52 5.10
N LYS A 31 0.78 6.49 6.02
CA LYS A 31 1.82 7.42 6.49
C LYS A 31 2.91 6.78 7.38
N ARG A 32 2.92 5.46 7.59
CA ARG A 32 4.01 4.81 8.32
C ARG A 32 5.28 4.87 7.46
N PRO A 33 6.48 5.05 8.05
CA PRO A 33 7.74 5.16 7.32
C PRO A 33 8.22 3.79 6.77
N GLY A 34 7.38 3.15 5.95
CA GLY A 34 7.69 1.93 5.22
C GLY A 34 8.09 2.24 3.76
N PRO A 35 8.68 1.27 3.06
CA PRO A 35 8.95 1.39 1.63
C PRO A 35 7.63 1.47 0.84
N ASP A 36 7.65 2.07 -0.35
CA ASP A 36 6.50 2.13 -1.26
C ASP A 36 6.36 0.84 -2.09
N PHE A 37 7.50 0.25 -2.45
CA PHE A 37 7.58 -1.03 -3.16
C PHE A 37 8.43 -2.06 -2.43
N VAL A 38 8.05 -3.33 -2.57
CA VAL A 38 8.86 -4.48 -2.17
C VAL A 38 9.25 -5.28 -3.41
N ILE A 39 10.54 -5.58 -3.56
CA ILE A 39 11.07 -6.39 -4.65
C ILE A 39 11.50 -7.76 -4.15
N ALA A 40 11.04 -8.80 -4.85
CA ALA A 40 11.43 -10.18 -4.62
C ALA A 40 11.89 -10.87 -5.92
N GLY A 41 13.14 -11.33 -5.94
CA GLY A 41 13.70 -12.11 -7.05
C GLY A 41 13.34 -13.60 -6.95
N HIS A 42 12.85 -14.18 -8.06
CA HIS A 42 12.50 -15.60 -8.17
C HIS A 42 13.25 -16.30 -9.33
N GLY A 43 14.45 -15.82 -9.65
CA GLY A 43 15.31 -16.38 -10.70
C GLY A 43 14.97 -15.84 -12.10
N SER A 44 13.86 -16.28 -12.69
CA SER A 44 13.43 -15.84 -14.04
C SER A 44 12.37 -14.76 -14.04
N ILE A 45 11.80 -14.45 -12.87
CA ILE A 45 10.78 -13.42 -12.67
C ILE A 45 11.16 -12.63 -11.42
N VAL A 46 10.91 -11.34 -11.45
CA VAL A 46 10.96 -10.45 -10.30
C VAL A 46 9.53 -10.00 -10.00
N LEU A 47 9.14 -10.10 -8.73
CA LEU A 47 7.87 -9.56 -8.25
C LEU A 47 8.12 -8.17 -7.66
N LEU A 48 7.48 -7.18 -8.26
CA LEU A 48 7.42 -5.80 -7.77
C LEU A 48 6.05 -5.58 -7.12
N THR A 49 6.01 -5.49 -5.79
CA THR A 49 4.76 -5.39 -5.03
C THR A 49 4.58 -3.97 -4.47
N PRO A 50 3.53 -3.24 -4.88
CA PRO A 50 3.20 -1.96 -4.24
C PRO A 50 2.64 -2.24 -2.84
N VAL A 51 3.12 -1.50 -1.85
CA VAL A 51 2.67 -1.62 -0.46
C VAL A 51 2.09 -0.32 0.11
N SER A 52 2.35 0.83 -0.52
CA SER A 52 1.68 2.11 -0.26
C SER A 52 0.61 2.43 -1.30
N ARG A 53 -0.31 3.36 -1.00
CA ARG A 53 -1.31 3.82 -1.98
C ARG A 53 -0.65 4.53 -3.17
N GLU A 54 0.35 5.36 -2.89
CA GLU A 54 1.09 6.10 -3.91
C GLU A 54 1.77 5.15 -4.90
N ALA A 55 2.32 4.03 -4.41
CA ALA A 55 2.86 2.98 -5.27
C ALA A 55 1.80 2.28 -6.14
N GLU A 56 0.60 2.04 -5.61
CA GLU A 56 -0.49 1.45 -6.38
C GLU A 56 -0.95 2.38 -7.51
N GLU A 57 -1.09 3.68 -7.21
CA GLU A 57 -1.44 4.72 -8.18
C GLU A 57 -0.37 4.83 -9.27
N TRP A 58 0.90 4.94 -8.87
CA TRP A 58 2.03 4.95 -9.80
C TRP A 58 2.05 3.73 -10.72
N LEU A 59 1.82 2.54 -10.16
CA LEU A 59 1.84 1.29 -10.92
C LEU A 59 0.65 1.16 -11.89
N ALA A 60 -0.50 1.77 -11.56
CA ALA A 60 -1.68 1.81 -12.43
C ALA A 60 -1.48 2.77 -13.61
N GLU A 61 -0.71 3.85 -13.42
CA GLU A 61 -0.37 4.81 -14.47
C GLU A 61 0.78 4.32 -15.36
N ALA A 62 1.82 3.76 -14.74
CA ALA A 62 3.05 3.36 -15.44
C ALA A 62 2.90 2.07 -16.25
N VAL A 63 1.94 1.19 -15.90
CA VAL A 63 1.84 -0.16 -16.46
C VAL A 63 0.42 -0.48 -16.92
N SER A 64 0.32 -1.07 -18.12
CA SER A 64 -0.96 -1.53 -18.67
C SER A 64 -1.68 -2.51 -17.74
N SER A 65 -3.01 -2.46 -17.75
CA SER A 65 -3.88 -3.39 -17.03
C SER A 65 -3.67 -4.85 -17.46
N ASP A 66 -3.18 -5.08 -18.67
CA ASP A 66 -2.93 -6.42 -19.22
C ASP A 66 -1.58 -7.01 -18.82
N ALA A 67 -0.77 -6.28 -18.04
CA ALA A 67 0.54 -6.76 -17.61
C ALA A 67 0.42 -7.97 -16.66
N PRO A 68 1.34 -8.94 -16.73
CA PRO A 68 1.31 -10.12 -15.87
C PRO A 68 1.34 -9.76 -14.38
N ARG A 69 0.40 -10.31 -13.60
CA ARG A 69 0.30 -10.09 -12.15
C ARG A 69 0.44 -11.39 -11.37
N TRP A 70 0.94 -11.29 -10.15
CA TRP A 70 0.89 -12.35 -9.14
C TRP A 70 0.36 -11.76 -7.83
N GLY A 71 -0.91 -12.02 -7.52
CA GLY A 71 -1.60 -11.33 -6.44
C GLY A 71 -1.61 -9.82 -6.68
N ARG A 72 -1.08 -9.04 -5.73
CA ARG A 72 -0.92 -7.57 -5.85
C ARG A 72 0.35 -7.15 -6.60
N GLY A 73 1.29 -8.07 -6.83
CA GLY A 73 2.58 -7.76 -7.45
C GLY A 73 2.53 -7.76 -8.98
N LEU A 74 3.32 -6.88 -9.59
CA LEU A 74 3.66 -6.96 -11.01
C LEU A 74 4.75 -8.02 -11.21
N ALA A 75 4.51 -8.97 -12.12
CA ALA A 75 5.50 -9.95 -12.52
C ALA A 75 6.31 -9.43 -13.70
N VAL A 76 7.60 -9.21 -13.47
CA VAL A 76 8.51 -8.52 -14.39
C VAL A 76 9.66 -9.46 -14.76
N GLU A 77 10.08 -9.46 -16.02
CA GLU A 77 11.32 -10.14 -16.40
C GLU A 77 12.53 -9.34 -15.86
N PRO A 78 13.57 -9.99 -15.30
CA PRO A 78 14.71 -9.32 -14.67
C PRO A 78 15.36 -8.20 -15.51
N ARG A 79 15.37 -8.35 -16.84
CA ARG A 79 15.95 -7.35 -17.77
C ARG A 79 15.25 -5.98 -17.76
N TYR A 80 13.98 -5.91 -17.34
CA TYR A 80 13.22 -4.66 -17.28
C TYR A 80 13.25 -4.02 -15.90
N VAL A 81 13.71 -4.74 -14.87
CA VAL A 81 13.64 -4.29 -13.48
C VAL A 81 14.45 -3.03 -13.24
N ALA A 82 15.65 -2.92 -13.82
CA ALA A 82 16.50 -1.74 -13.63
C ALA A 82 15.85 -0.45 -14.15
N GLU A 83 15.17 -0.50 -15.29
CA GLU A 83 14.49 0.66 -15.87
C GLU A 83 13.27 1.06 -15.04
N ILE A 84 12.49 0.07 -14.58
CA ILE A 84 11.32 0.31 -13.72
C ILE A 84 11.75 0.90 -12.37
N VAL A 85 12.79 0.32 -11.74
CA VAL A 85 13.36 0.84 -10.48
C VAL A 85 13.84 2.28 -10.65
N ASN A 86 14.49 2.60 -11.77
CA ASN A 86 14.91 3.97 -12.04
C ASN A 86 13.71 4.93 -12.16
N GLY A 87 12.61 4.50 -12.79
CA GLY A 87 11.37 5.28 -12.86
C GLY A 87 10.80 5.57 -11.47
N ILE A 88 10.64 4.53 -10.65
CA ILE A 88 10.12 4.62 -9.28
C ILE A 88 10.95 5.61 -8.44
N VAL A 89 12.28 5.45 -8.45
CA VAL A 89 13.17 6.32 -7.66
C VAL A 89 13.20 7.75 -8.20
N SER A 90 13.09 7.94 -9.52
CA SER A 90 13.05 9.28 -10.12
C SER A 90 11.80 10.07 -9.72
N ASP A 91 10.69 9.38 -9.46
CA ASP A 91 9.43 9.97 -9.01
C ASP A 91 9.35 10.11 -7.48
N GLY A 92 10.43 9.78 -6.76
CA GLY A 92 10.58 10.00 -5.32
C GLY A 92 10.06 8.86 -4.44
N LEU A 93 9.64 7.75 -5.04
CA LEU A 93 9.15 6.57 -4.32
C LEU A 93 10.31 5.68 -3.84
N THR A 94 10.07 4.99 -2.73
CA THR A 94 11.07 4.17 -2.05
C THR A 94 10.86 2.68 -2.30
N ILE A 95 11.96 1.93 -2.29
CA ILE A 95 11.95 0.50 -2.57
C ILE A 95 12.72 -0.24 -1.48
N ASP A 96 12.15 -1.33 -0.99
CA ASP A 96 12.84 -2.33 -0.18
C ASP A 96 13.10 -3.60 -1.00
N GLY A 97 14.35 -4.07 -0.97
CA GLY A 97 14.82 -5.16 -1.81
C GLY A 97 15.55 -6.21 -1.00
N SER A 98 14.92 -7.38 -0.82
CA SER A 98 15.59 -8.58 -0.33
C SER A 98 16.29 -9.27 -1.49
N ALA A 99 17.55 -8.91 -1.73
CA ALA A 99 18.48 -9.52 -2.71
C ALA A 99 17.97 -9.56 -4.17
N LEU A 100 18.48 -8.63 -4.98
CA LEU A 100 18.48 -8.73 -6.45
C LEU A 100 19.53 -9.73 -6.93
#